data_AF-A0A7S1QQL8-F1
#
_entry.id   AF-A0A7S1QQL8-F1
#
_cell.length_a   1.000
_cell.length_b   1.000
_cell.length_c   1.000
_cell.angle_alpha   90.00
_cell.angle_beta   90.00
_cell.angle_gamma   90.00
#
_symmetry.space_group_name_H-M   'P 1'
#
loop_
_entity.id
_entity.type
_entity.pdbx_description
1 polymer ?
#
loop_
_entity_poly.entity_id
_entity_poly.type
_entity_poly.pdbx_seq_one_letter_code
_entity_poly.pdbx_strand_id
1 'polypeptide(L)'
;ACGFIVVPPDYRNFPAALIPDMVDDVDDAIAWTIANIGRFHGDPRRIYVLGQSAGAHLVTMSLLRQVAALDAQQQQAAANGTNHGGGVAGGSTVTNASISTNATDDEEAELVTPAYHPERDIRAFIGLSGMYDLSGMADYLHSRGLYRGVLKRLCAGDVVGCSALAQLAEADAHALAKYLPRTMLYLHGNSDTSAPPSESAHMAAVLRGKMAEVVAAAAAKYGAQFALAIPTPIVKLHVLSGATHTTPIVEDMLTGRSETAALIVALAKKDAQDDAEAAARRQRSNGRSPSPRQHVNFPAGLRHADEGSSAADAAALDASFTGLAGSMTLTAETAAALQLTLGRNAPSTAAGGTGHHHRAPALKFRPLLWRWQASLAS
;
A
#
# COMPACT_ATOMS: atom_id res chain seq x y z
N ALA A 1 -12.36 3.44 -25.44
CA ALA A 1 -12.60 4.16 -24.17
C ALA A 1 -12.20 3.25 -23.01
N CYS A 2 -11.49 3.77 -21.99
CA CYS A 2 -11.27 3.04 -20.75
C CYS A 2 -12.47 3.32 -19.84
N GLY A 3 -13.34 2.33 -19.65
CA GLY A 3 -14.42 2.42 -18.67
C GLY A 3 -13.91 1.92 -17.32
N PHE A 4 -14.32 2.57 -16.23
CA PHE A 4 -14.10 2.10 -14.87
C PHE A 4 -15.40 1.56 -14.30
N ILE A 5 -15.29 0.53 -13.47
CA ILE A 5 -16.37 0.14 -12.56
C ILE A 5 -16.00 0.73 -11.21
N VAL A 6 -16.93 1.47 -10.61
CA VAL A 6 -16.76 2.08 -9.30
C VAL A 6 -17.54 1.26 -8.28
N VAL A 7 -16.87 0.86 -7.20
CA VAL A 7 -17.47 0.17 -6.06
C VAL A 7 -17.33 1.09 -4.84
N PRO A 8 -18.34 1.91 -4.52
CA PRO A 8 -18.31 2.77 -3.35
C PRO A 8 -18.85 2.01 -2.13
N PRO A 9 -18.02 1.64 -1.14
CA PRO A 9 -18.52 1.02 0.08
C PRO A 9 -19.22 2.05 0.97
N ASP A 10 -20.33 1.63 1.57
CA ASP A 10 -21.06 2.38 2.60
C ASP A 10 -20.65 1.82 3.98
N TYR A 11 -19.46 2.20 4.43
CA TYR A 11 -18.91 1.75 5.72
C TYR A 11 -19.64 2.43 6.89
N ARG A 12 -19.66 1.78 8.06
CA ARG A 12 -20.34 2.28 9.26
C ARG A 12 -19.73 3.61 9.71
N ASN A 13 -20.55 4.56 10.13
CA ASN A 13 -20.08 5.88 10.58
C ASN A 13 -20.22 6.07 12.10
N PHE A 14 -19.41 6.97 12.66
CA PHE A 14 -19.52 7.39 14.06
C PHE A 14 -20.88 8.09 14.29
N PRO A 15 -21.58 7.86 15.42
CA PRO A 15 -21.16 7.14 16.62
C PRO A 15 -21.46 5.63 16.63
N ALA A 16 -22.02 5.07 15.55
CA ALA A 16 -22.36 3.65 15.48
C ALA A 16 -21.15 2.74 15.26
N ALA A 17 -20.03 3.31 14.80
CA ALA A 17 -18.75 2.63 14.59
C ALA A 17 -17.59 3.54 14.96
N LEU A 18 -16.47 2.92 15.33
CA LEU A 18 -15.19 3.57 15.59
C LEU A 18 -14.26 3.40 14.39
N ILE A 19 -13.10 4.06 14.37
CA ILE A 19 -12.14 3.91 13.26
C ILE A 19 -11.77 2.44 13.02
N PRO A 20 -11.45 1.60 14.03
CA PRO A 20 -11.16 0.19 13.78
C PRO A 20 -12.28 -0.53 13.03
N ASP A 21 -13.55 -0.32 13.42
CA ASP A 21 -14.73 -0.85 12.71
C ASP A 21 -14.81 -0.37 11.26
N MET A 22 -14.51 0.92 11.02
CA MET A 22 -14.52 1.49 9.68
C MET A 22 -13.43 0.88 8.80
N VAL A 23 -12.25 0.61 9.37
CA VAL A 23 -11.16 -0.03 8.64
C VAL A 23 -11.57 -1.49 8.32
N ASP A 24 -12.22 -2.21 9.24
CA ASP A 24 -12.78 -3.55 8.97
C ASP A 24 -13.74 -3.54 7.77
N ASP A 25 -14.67 -2.58 7.73
CA ASP A 25 -15.63 -2.46 6.62
C ASP A 25 -14.91 -2.16 5.28
N VAL A 26 -13.81 -1.39 5.32
CA VAL A 26 -12.98 -1.12 4.14
C VAL A 26 -12.21 -2.36 3.69
N ASP A 27 -11.65 -3.14 4.61
CA ASP A 27 -11.00 -4.42 4.29
C ASP A 27 -11.98 -5.36 3.59
N ASP A 28 -13.18 -5.53 4.17
CA ASP A 28 -14.23 -6.39 3.64
C ASP A 28 -14.66 -5.94 2.24
N ALA A 29 -14.80 -4.63 2.02
CA ALA A 29 -15.16 -4.07 0.72
C ALA A 29 -14.08 -4.33 -0.34
N ILE A 30 -12.80 -4.16 0.00
CA ILE A 30 -11.68 -4.42 -0.91
C ILE A 30 -11.61 -5.91 -1.23
N ALA A 31 -11.62 -6.77 -0.21
CA ALA A 31 -11.58 -8.22 -0.37
C ALA A 31 -12.76 -8.74 -1.21
N TRP A 32 -13.97 -8.25 -0.94
CA TRP A 32 -15.16 -8.59 -1.72
C TRP A 32 -15.01 -8.16 -3.18
N THR A 33 -14.49 -6.95 -3.42
CA THR A 33 -14.28 -6.43 -4.78
C THR A 33 -13.31 -7.31 -5.54
N ILE A 34 -12.16 -7.65 -4.96
CA ILE A 34 -11.17 -8.56 -5.55
C ILE A 34 -11.82 -9.89 -5.94
N ALA A 35 -12.62 -10.46 -5.05
CA ALA A 35 -13.26 -11.76 -5.27
C ALA A 35 -14.44 -11.73 -6.28
N ASN A 36 -15.11 -10.59 -6.46
CA ASN A 36 -16.40 -10.55 -7.17
C ASN A 36 -16.44 -9.67 -8.42
N ILE A 37 -15.50 -8.75 -8.62
CA ILE A 37 -15.61 -7.73 -9.68
C ILE A 37 -15.70 -8.33 -11.11
N GLY A 38 -15.11 -9.51 -11.31
CA GLY A 38 -15.22 -10.26 -12.57
C GLY A 38 -16.67 -10.56 -12.98
N ARG A 39 -17.56 -10.77 -12.00
CA ARG A 39 -19.00 -11.01 -12.23
C ARG A 39 -19.73 -9.76 -12.72
N PHE A 40 -19.13 -8.60 -12.54
CA PHE A 40 -19.62 -7.30 -12.99
C PHE A 40 -18.86 -6.79 -14.23
N HIS A 41 -18.12 -7.68 -14.91
CA HIS A 41 -17.29 -7.37 -16.09
C HIS A 41 -16.07 -6.48 -15.81
N GLY A 42 -15.63 -6.37 -14.55
CA GLY A 42 -14.35 -5.76 -14.22
C GLY A 42 -13.20 -6.75 -14.30
N ASP A 43 -11.99 -6.23 -14.46
CA ASP A 43 -10.77 -7.02 -14.44
C ASP A 43 -10.22 -7.08 -13.00
N PRO A 44 -10.25 -8.24 -12.31
CA PRO A 44 -9.75 -8.36 -10.94
C PRO A 44 -8.23 -8.15 -10.82
N ARG A 45 -7.50 -8.08 -11.95
CA ARG A 45 -6.06 -7.77 -11.97
C ARG A 45 -5.77 -6.26 -12.07
N ARG A 46 -6.80 -5.43 -12.24
CA ARG A 46 -6.68 -3.98 -12.45
C ARG A 46 -7.55 -3.23 -11.45
N ILE A 47 -7.28 -3.46 -10.17
CA ILE A 47 -7.98 -2.82 -9.06
C ILE A 47 -7.16 -1.61 -8.60
N TYR A 48 -7.86 -0.49 -8.45
CA TYR A 48 -7.33 0.77 -7.94
C TYR A 48 -8.14 1.11 -6.70
N VAL A 49 -7.46 1.47 -5.61
CA VAL A 49 -8.14 1.92 -4.39
C VAL A 49 -7.90 3.40 -4.22
N LEU A 50 -8.99 4.14 -4.05
CA LEU A 50 -8.98 5.59 -3.92
C LEU A 50 -9.71 5.98 -2.64
N GLY A 51 -9.12 6.89 -1.89
CA GLY A 51 -9.77 7.49 -0.73
C GLY A 51 -9.58 9.00 -0.74
N GLN A 52 -10.57 9.73 -0.19
CA GLN A 52 -10.49 11.18 0.04
C GLN A 52 -10.64 11.48 1.52
N SER A 53 -9.83 12.38 2.06
CA SER A 53 -9.94 12.82 3.46
C SER A 53 -9.88 11.64 4.43
N ALA A 54 -10.89 11.45 5.27
CA ALA A 54 -11.06 10.28 6.12
C ALA A 54 -11.02 8.95 5.34
N GLY A 55 -11.53 8.89 4.12
CA GLY A 55 -11.43 7.68 3.29
C GLY A 55 -9.99 7.36 2.87
N ALA A 56 -9.16 8.38 2.62
CA ALA A 56 -7.73 8.17 2.33
C ALA A 56 -6.99 7.62 3.54
N HIS A 57 -7.35 8.12 4.73
CA HIS A 57 -6.88 7.61 6.01
C HIS A 57 -7.26 6.15 6.23
N LEU A 58 -8.54 5.80 6.09
CA LEU A 58 -9.03 4.43 6.31
C LEU A 58 -8.39 3.41 5.36
N VAL A 59 -8.27 3.76 4.07
CA VAL A 59 -7.58 2.90 3.09
C VAL A 59 -6.10 2.73 3.45
N THR A 60 -5.43 3.79 3.94
CA THR A 60 -4.02 3.68 4.34
C THR A 60 -3.87 2.76 5.56
N MET A 61 -4.73 2.91 6.57
CA MET A 61 -4.78 2.01 7.73
C MET A 61 -5.01 0.56 7.32
N SER A 62 -5.95 0.34 6.40
CA SER A 62 -6.28 -0.97 5.82
C SER A 62 -5.06 -1.61 5.13
N LEU A 63 -4.34 -0.85 4.29
CA LEU A 63 -3.10 -1.31 3.64
C LEU A 63 -2.00 -1.67 4.65
N LEU A 64 -1.74 -0.80 5.64
CA LEU A 64 -0.70 -1.03 6.65
C LEU A 64 -1.01 -2.25 7.51
N ARG A 65 -2.29 -2.46 7.85
CA ARG A 65 -2.74 -3.67 8.55
C ARG A 65 -2.47 -4.94 7.76
N GLN A 66 -2.75 -4.95 6.45
CA GLN A 66 -2.43 -6.12 5.61
C GLN A 66 -0.92 -6.38 5.54
N VAL A 67 -0.11 -5.32 5.43
CA VAL A 67 1.36 -5.44 5.43
C VAL A 67 1.85 -6.07 6.73
N ALA A 68 1.37 -5.59 7.89
CA ALA A 68 1.75 -6.12 9.20
C ALA A 68 1.35 -7.60 9.35
N ALA A 69 0.14 -7.97 8.92
CA ALA A 69 -0.32 -9.36 8.94
C ALA A 69 0.54 -10.29 8.08
N LEU A 70 0.89 -9.87 6.86
CA LEU A 70 1.73 -10.64 5.94
C LEU A 70 3.18 -10.78 6.44
N ASP A 71 3.72 -9.74 7.07
CA ASP A 71 5.06 -9.77 7.66
C ASP A 71 5.11 -10.73 8.86
N ALA A 72 4.12 -10.65 9.76
CA ALA A 72 4.01 -11.56 10.89
C ALA A 72 3.90 -13.03 10.44
N GLN A 73 3.09 -13.31 9.41
CA GLN A 73 3.00 -14.65 8.80
C GLN A 73 4.33 -15.15 8.27
N GLN A 74 5.09 -14.28 7.57
CA GLN A 74 6.38 -14.65 7.02
C GLN A 74 7.42 -14.94 8.12
N GLN A 75 7.45 -14.12 9.17
CA GLN A 75 8.39 -14.28 10.29
C GLN A 75 8.16 -15.60 11.03
N GLN A 76 6.90 -15.96 11.28
CA GLN A 76 6.57 -17.23 11.91
C GLN A 76 6.88 -18.44 11.03
N ALA A 77 6.61 -18.35 9.72
CA ALA A 77 7.00 -19.41 8.79
C ALA A 77 8.51 -19.64 8.78
N ALA A 78 9.31 -18.58 8.89
CA ALA A 78 10.76 -18.67 9.02
C ALA A 78 11.18 -19.34 10.35
N ALA A 79 10.56 -18.96 11.47
CA ALA A 79 10.83 -19.56 12.77
C ALA A 79 10.48 -21.05 12.84
N ASN A 80 9.36 -21.46 12.24
CA ASN A 80 8.93 -22.86 12.20
C ASN A 80 9.82 -23.71 11.28
N GLY A 81 10.30 -23.13 10.17
CA GLY A 81 11.23 -23.79 9.24
C GLY A 81 12.61 -24.05 9.84
N THR A 82 13.08 -23.20 10.75
CA THR A 82 14.35 -23.39 11.46
C THR A 82 14.34 -24.53 12.49
N ASN A 83 13.16 -24.93 12.99
CA ASN A 83 13.04 -25.98 14.02
C ASN A 83 13.08 -27.43 13.46
N HIS A 84 13.06 -27.62 12.14
CA HIS A 84 13.15 -28.95 11.50
C HIS A 84 14.54 -29.30 10.95
N GLY A 85 15.58 -28.49 11.24
CA GLY A 85 16.93 -28.64 10.70
C GLY A 85 17.94 -29.43 11.55
N GLY A 86 17.51 -30.12 12.61
CA GLY A 86 18.41 -30.81 13.55
C GLY A 86 17.90 -32.18 13.99
N GLY A 87 17.92 -33.18 13.10
CA GLY A 87 17.53 -34.55 13.42
C GLY A 87 18.17 -35.56 12.48
N VAL A 88 19.31 -36.11 12.91
CA VAL A 88 20.06 -37.19 12.28
C VAL A 88 19.17 -38.42 12.07
N ALA A 89 19.30 -39.06 10.90
CA ALA A 89 18.74 -40.36 10.60
C ALA A 89 19.16 -41.42 11.64
N GLY A 90 18.19 -42.08 12.27
CA GLY A 90 18.41 -43.22 13.16
C GLY A 90 17.09 -43.85 13.54
N GLY A 91 16.77 -44.98 12.92
CA GLY A 91 15.50 -45.68 13.15
C GLY A 91 15.37 -46.24 14.56
N SER A 92 14.15 -46.21 15.09
CA SER A 92 13.61 -47.28 15.96
C SER A 92 12.12 -47.06 16.22
N THR A 93 11.39 -48.15 15.99
CA THR A 93 9.98 -48.38 16.27
C THR A 93 9.71 -48.39 17.77
N VAL A 94 8.89 -47.48 18.33
CA VAL A 94 8.14 -47.69 19.59
C VAL A 94 6.80 -46.93 19.54
N THR A 95 5.83 -47.50 20.26
CA THR A 95 4.37 -47.52 20.16
C THR A 95 3.59 -46.34 20.76
N ASN A 96 2.33 -46.19 20.32
CA ASN A 96 1.27 -45.45 20.98
C ASN A 96 1.17 -45.77 22.49
N ALA A 97 1.33 -44.75 23.35
CA ALA A 97 0.64 -44.63 24.64
C ALA A 97 0.71 -43.18 25.16
N SER A 98 -0.44 -42.74 25.64
CA SER A 98 -0.90 -41.45 26.19
C SER A 98 -0.18 -40.88 27.43
N ILE A 99 -0.57 -39.63 27.78
CA ILE A 99 -0.48 -38.88 29.08
C ILE A 99 0.71 -37.88 29.10
N SER A 100 0.59 -36.58 29.44
CA SER A 100 -0.50 -35.71 29.90
C SER A 100 0.03 -34.27 30.06
N THR A 101 -0.89 -33.30 29.99
CA THR A 101 -0.91 -31.99 30.69
C THR A 101 0.28 -31.06 30.55
N ASN A 102 0.12 -30.06 29.70
CA ASN A 102 -0.02 -28.67 30.16
C ASN A 102 -0.89 -27.91 29.17
N ALA A 103 -2.18 -27.82 29.48
CA ALA A 103 -3.02 -26.77 28.96
C ALA A 103 -2.69 -25.52 29.80
N THR A 104 -1.76 -24.71 29.32
CA THR A 104 -1.81 -23.28 29.59
C THR A 104 -2.77 -22.71 28.54
N ASP A 105 -3.76 -21.97 29.01
CA ASP A 105 -4.61 -21.11 28.19
C ASP A 105 -3.73 -19.97 27.64
N ASP A 106 -2.74 -20.33 26.82
CA ASP A 106 -2.10 -19.39 25.93
C ASP A 106 -3.17 -19.11 24.88
N GLU A 107 -3.76 -17.92 24.92
CA GLU A 107 -4.38 -17.34 23.74
C GLU A 107 -3.32 -17.42 22.65
N GLU A 108 -3.34 -18.49 21.84
CA GLU A 108 -2.61 -18.53 20.59
C GLU A 108 -3.07 -17.28 19.88
N ALA A 109 -2.21 -16.25 19.85
CA ALA A 109 -2.52 -14.99 19.22
C ALA A 109 -2.97 -15.32 17.81
N GLU A 110 -4.29 -15.28 17.58
CA GLU A 110 -4.90 -15.74 16.36
C GLU A 110 -4.22 -14.94 15.25
N LEU A 111 -3.49 -15.64 14.38
CA LEU A 111 -2.79 -14.97 13.30
C LEU A 111 -3.82 -14.21 12.50
N VAL A 112 -3.68 -12.88 12.52
CA VAL A 112 -4.49 -12.01 11.69
C VAL A 112 -4.29 -12.46 10.25
N THR A 113 -5.32 -13.07 9.68
CA THR A 113 -5.30 -13.49 8.29
C THR A 113 -5.51 -12.25 7.44
N PRO A 114 -4.58 -11.90 6.52
CA PRO A 114 -4.76 -10.74 5.68
C PRO A 114 -6.01 -10.93 4.82
N ALA A 115 -6.87 -9.92 4.79
CA ALA A 115 -8.08 -9.91 3.98
C ALA A 115 -7.75 -9.95 2.47
N TYR A 116 -6.60 -9.38 2.08
CA TYR A 116 -6.09 -9.37 0.71
C TYR A 116 -4.58 -9.11 0.71
N HIS A 117 -3.91 -9.31 -0.44
CA HIS A 117 -2.48 -9.05 -0.61
C HIS A 117 -2.23 -7.75 -1.39
N PRO A 118 -1.84 -6.64 -0.75
CA PRO A 118 -1.90 -5.32 -1.40
C PRO A 118 -1.02 -5.20 -2.65
N GLU A 119 0.23 -5.68 -2.64
CA GLU A 119 1.12 -5.61 -3.82
C GLU A 119 0.57 -6.38 -5.03
N ARG A 120 -0.14 -7.47 -4.79
CA ARG A 120 -0.59 -8.41 -5.82
C ARG A 120 -1.96 -8.01 -6.35
N ASP A 121 -2.84 -7.61 -5.43
CA ASP A 121 -4.26 -7.45 -5.69
C ASP A 121 -4.61 -5.98 -6.01
N ILE A 122 -3.77 -5.00 -5.62
CA ILE A 122 -4.02 -3.57 -5.83
C ILE A 122 -2.92 -2.96 -6.70
N ARG A 123 -3.31 -2.38 -7.85
CA ARG A 123 -2.39 -1.81 -8.81
C ARG A 123 -1.83 -0.46 -8.37
N ALA A 124 -2.68 0.36 -7.75
CA ALA A 124 -2.27 1.61 -7.13
C ALA A 124 -3.24 2.03 -6.01
N PHE A 125 -2.67 2.70 -5.02
CA PHE A 125 -3.40 3.51 -4.07
C PHE A 125 -3.39 4.98 -4.51
N ILE A 126 -4.54 5.65 -4.43
CA ILE A 126 -4.70 7.07 -4.66
C ILE A 126 -5.28 7.74 -3.40
N GLY A 127 -4.45 8.48 -2.67
CA GLY A 127 -4.82 9.25 -1.49
C GLY A 127 -5.07 10.72 -1.82
N LEU A 128 -6.30 11.18 -1.68
CA LEU A 128 -6.72 12.55 -1.98
C LEU A 128 -6.92 13.33 -0.67
N SER A 129 -6.16 14.41 -0.46
CA SER A 129 -6.33 15.30 0.71
C SER A 129 -6.54 14.56 2.05
N GLY A 130 -5.75 13.49 2.27
CA GLY A 130 -5.94 12.60 3.42
C GLY A 130 -5.48 13.19 4.76
N MET A 131 -6.03 12.67 5.85
CA MET A 131 -5.71 13.05 7.23
C MET A 131 -5.00 11.88 7.90
N TYR A 132 -3.67 11.81 7.80
CA TYR A 132 -2.92 10.61 8.10
C TYR A 132 -2.32 10.61 9.52
N ASP A 133 -2.03 11.79 10.08
CA ASP A 133 -1.45 11.93 11.42
C ASP A 133 -2.49 12.42 12.44
N LEU A 134 -3.44 11.55 12.80
CA LEU A 134 -4.50 11.94 13.75
C LEU A 134 -3.96 12.38 15.11
N SER A 135 -2.82 11.82 15.54
CA SER A 135 -2.14 12.18 16.77
C SER A 135 -1.55 13.59 16.69
N GLY A 136 -0.76 13.90 15.68
CA GLY A 136 -0.20 15.23 15.45
C GLY A 136 -1.27 16.29 15.13
N MET A 137 -2.36 15.87 14.47
CA MET A 137 -3.49 16.75 14.14
C MET A 137 -4.48 16.95 15.29
N ALA A 138 -4.35 16.30 16.44
CA ALA A 138 -5.39 16.31 17.48
C ALA A 138 -5.78 17.73 17.94
N ASP A 139 -4.81 18.62 18.10
CA ASP A 139 -5.01 20.01 18.50
C ASP A 139 -5.61 20.86 17.38
N TYR A 140 -5.13 20.64 16.17
CA TYR A 140 -5.66 21.27 14.97
C TYR A 140 -7.14 20.91 14.78
N LEU A 141 -7.49 19.63 14.87
CA LEU A 141 -8.87 19.13 14.76
C LEU A 141 -9.77 19.65 15.88
N HIS A 142 -9.24 19.73 17.10
CA HIS A 142 -9.95 20.31 18.24
C HIS A 142 -10.34 21.77 17.98
N SER A 143 -9.42 22.56 17.43
CA SER A 143 -9.69 23.96 17.06
C SER A 143 -10.73 24.12 15.94
N ARG A 144 -10.99 23.04 15.19
CA ARG A 144 -11.89 23.01 14.02
C ARG A 144 -13.21 22.28 14.31
N GLY A 145 -13.47 21.90 15.57
CA GLY A 145 -14.75 21.34 16.01
C GLY A 145 -14.76 19.82 16.22
N LEU A 146 -13.72 19.10 15.82
CA LEU A 146 -13.55 17.69 16.20
C LEU A 146 -12.78 17.63 17.53
N TYR A 147 -13.51 17.74 18.63
CA TYR A 147 -12.90 17.84 19.95
C TYR A 147 -12.05 16.60 20.32
N ARG A 148 -10.93 16.81 21.04
CA ARG A 148 -10.02 15.73 21.47
C ARG A 148 -10.74 14.54 22.13
N GLY A 149 -11.77 14.80 22.94
CA GLY A 149 -12.55 13.73 23.57
C GLY A 149 -13.37 12.90 22.58
N VAL A 150 -13.88 13.52 21.51
CA VAL A 150 -14.57 12.82 20.41
C VAL A 150 -13.56 12.06 19.56
N LEU A 151 -12.43 12.69 19.19
CA LEU A 151 -11.34 12.01 18.47
C LEU A 151 -10.85 10.77 19.23
N LYS A 152 -10.62 10.89 20.55
CA LYS A 152 -10.22 9.77 21.39
C LYS A 152 -11.25 8.64 21.37
N ARG A 153 -12.55 8.95 21.46
CA ARG A 153 -13.62 7.93 21.37
C ARG A 153 -13.67 7.30 19.98
N LEU A 154 -13.59 8.10 18.93
CA LEU A 154 -13.55 7.65 17.54
C LEU A 154 -12.39 6.66 17.31
N CYS A 155 -11.25 6.89 17.96
CA CYS A 155 -10.08 6.01 17.92
C CYS A 155 -10.11 4.87 18.95
N ALA A 156 -11.26 4.53 19.55
CA ALA A 156 -11.38 3.51 20.61
C ALA A 156 -10.43 3.72 21.81
N GLY A 157 -10.03 4.97 22.07
CA GLY A 157 -9.08 5.33 23.13
C GLY A 157 -7.63 5.49 22.67
N ASP A 158 -7.26 4.94 21.51
CA ASP A 158 -5.88 4.92 20.99
C ASP A 158 -5.73 5.74 19.71
N VAL A 159 -5.46 7.04 19.89
CA VAL A 159 -5.28 7.98 18.76
C VAL A 159 -4.00 7.70 17.98
N VAL A 160 -2.94 7.21 18.64
CA VAL A 160 -1.67 6.89 17.98
C VAL A 160 -1.83 5.64 17.11
N GLY A 161 -2.49 4.61 17.63
CA GLY A 161 -2.88 3.41 16.87
C GLY A 161 -3.73 3.73 15.65
N CYS A 162 -4.61 4.74 15.75
CA CYS A 162 -5.40 5.21 14.62
C CYS A 162 -4.66 6.19 13.69
N SER A 163 -3.40 6.54 13.94
CA SER A 163 -2.64 7.46 13.09
C SER A 163 -1.86 6.69 12.04
N ALA A 164 -2.30 6.74 10.78
CA ALA A 164 -1.65 6.06 9.66
C ALA A 164 -0.18 6.45 9.51
N LEU A 165 0.19 7.71 9.77
CA LEU A 165 1.58 8.15 9.74
C LEU A 165 2.42 7.47 10.83
N ALA A 166 1.88 7.31 12.04
CA ALA A 166 2.56 6.62 13.14
C ALA A 166 2.72 5.13 12.82
N GLN A 167 1.67 4.47 12.32
CA GLN A 167 1.74 3.07 11.90
C GLN A 167 2.75 2.85 10.77
N LEU A 168 2.83 3.78 9.81
CA LEU A 168 3.83 3.74 8.74
C LEU A 168 5.26 3.93 9.26
N ALA A 169 5.47 4.81 10.22
CA ALA A 169 6.79 5.09 10.79
C ALA A 169 7.37 3.86 11.52
N GLU A 170 6.53 3.13 12.25
CA GLU A 170 6.92 1.93 12.99
C GLU A 170 7.07 0.68 12.11
N ALA A 171 6.41 0.64 10.95
CA ALA A 171 6.46 -0.52 10.06
C ALA A 171 7.87 -0.80 9.51
N ASP A 172 8.18 -2.09 9.34
CA ASP A 172 9.44 -2.54 8.75
C ASP A 172 9.55 -2.12 7.28
N ALA A 173 10.71 -1.58 6.92
CA ALA A 173 10.94 -1.03 5.59
C ALA A 173 10.88 -2.11 4.49
N HIS A 174 11.38 -3.34 4.77
CA HIS A 174 11.33 -4.43 3.81
C HIS A 174 9.92 -4.98 3.63
N ALA A 175 9.14 -5.08 4.71
CA ALA A 175 7.73 -5.45 4.65
C ALA A 175 6.92 -4.45 3.80
N LEU A 176 7.10 -3.15 4.05
CA LEU A 176 6.47 -2.09 3.24
C LEU A 176 6.88 -2.20 1.76
N ALA A 177 8.16 -2.36 1.47
CA ALA A 177 8.65 -2.49 0.10
C ALA A 177 8.11 -3.73 -0.62
N LYS A 178 7.91 -4.82 0.12
CA LYS A 178 7.46 -6.10 -0.42
C LYS A 178 5.95 -6.16 -0.64
N TYR A 179 5.17 -5.58 0.27
CA TYR A 179 3.73 -5.87 0.35
C TYR A 179 2.81 -4.71 0.00
N LEU A 180 3.29 -3.45 -0.03
CA LEU A 180 2.45 -2.32 -0.46
C LEU A 180 2.16 -2.35 -1.97
N PRO A 181 1.07 -1.69 -2.42
CA PRO A 181 0.83 -1.44 -3.84
C PRO A 181 2.05 -0.80 -4.51
N ARG A 182 2.32 -1.21 -5.76
CA ARG A 182 3.48 -0.72 -6.52
C ARG A 182 3.48 0.77 -6.78
N THR A 183 2.31 1.41 -6.76
CA THR A 183 2.16 2.86 -6.91
C THR A 183 1.36 3.42 -5.76
N MET A 184 1.95 4.38 -5.06
CA MET A 184 1.35 5.16 -3.99
C MET A 184 1.28 6.61 -4.46
N LEU A 185 0.10 7.05 -4.90
CA LEU A 185 -0.14 8.38 -5.45
C LEU A 185 -0.89 9.24 -4.43
N TYR A 186 -0.27 10.32 -3.99
CA TYR A 186 -0.88 11.34 -3.15
C TYR A 186 -1.20 12.58 -3.98
N LEU A 187 -2.46 13.02 -3.93
CA LEU A 187 -2.90 14.27 -4.55
C LEU A 187 -3.40 15.20 -3.44
N HIS A 188 -2.88 16.42 -3.38
CA HIS A 188 -3.26 17.34 -2.31
C HIS A 188 -3.29 18.79 -2.82
N GLY A 189 -4.36 19.50 -2.54
CA GLY A 189 -4.48 20.92 -2.88
C GLY A 189 -3.65 21.81 -1.98
N ASN A 190 -2.85 22.73 -2.52
CA ASN A 190 -2.01 23.62 -1.69
C ASN A 190 -2.82 24.67 -0.88
N SER A 191 -4.12 24.80 -1.17
CA SER A 191 -5.04 25.70 -0.47
C SER A 191 -5.97 24.94 0.48
N ASP A 192 -5.71 23.65 0.72
CA ASP A 192 -6.47 22.85 1.68
C ASP A 192 -6.18 23.30 3.12
N THR A 193 -7.23 23.69 3.83
CA THR A 193 -7.20 24.12 5.24
C THR A 193 -8.09 23.25 6.11
N SER A 194 -8.52 22.09 5.62
CA SER A 194 -9.24 21.08 6.42
C SER A 194 -8.35 19.88 6.68
N ALA A 195 -7.65 19.40 5.65
CA ALA A 195 -6.47 18.56 5.79
C ALA A 195 -5.28 19.38 5.29
N PRO A 196 -4.35 19.81 6.15
CA PRO A 196 -3.20 20.57 5.68
C PRO A 196 -2.37 19.77 4.65
N PRO A 197 -1.77 20.40 3.62
CA PRO A 197 -0.97 19.70 2.62
C PRO A 197 0.23 18.93 3.20
N SER A 198 0.67 19.31 4.40
CA SER A 198 1.69 18.60 5.17
C SER A 198 1.33 17.12 5.41
N GLU A 199 0.03 16.78 5.48
CA GLU A 199 -0.41 15.41 5.70
C GLU A 199 0.07 14.47 4.58
N SER A 200 -0.26 14.79 3.32
CA SER A 200 0.24 14.01 2.18
C SER A 200 1.75 14.13 1.99
N ALA A 201 2.34 15.29 2.33
CA ALA A 201 3.77 15.49 2.22
C ALA A 201 4.57 14.61 3.19
N HIS A 202 4.15 14.52 4.45
CA HIS A 202 4.78 13.67 5.46
C HIS A 202 4.64 12.19 5.13
N MET A 203 3.45 11.73 4.73
CA MET A 203 3.26 10.36 4.27
C MET A 203 4.19 9.99 3.11
N ALA A 204 4.28 10.86 2.10
CA ALA A 204 5.16 10.63 0.96
C ALA A 204 6.64 10.65 1.38
N ALA A 205 7.05 11.56 2.27
CA ALA A 205 8.42 11.66 2.74
C ALA A 205 8.85 10.43 3.57
N VAL A 206 8.05 10.02 4.55
CA VAL A 206 8.34 8.84 5.39
C VAL A 206 8.42 7.58 4.54
N LEU A 207 7.44 7.37 3.65
CA LEU A 207 7.44 6.18 2.79
C LEU A 207 8.66 6.17 1.84
N ARG A 208 9.02 7.31 1.25
CA ARG A 208 10.25 7.41 0.44
C ARG A 208 11.51 7.13 1.25
N GLY A 209 11.57 7.59 2.49
CA GLY A 209 12.65 7.28 3.44
C GLY A 209 12.80 5.77 3.65
N LYS A 210 11.70 5.08 3.95
CA LYS A 210 11.67 3.61 4.08
C LYS A 210 12.13 2.89 2.80
N MET A 211 11.73 3.37 1.62
CA MET A 211 12.21 2.77 0.37
C MET A 211 13.71 3.00 0.16
N ALA A 212 14.22 4.17 0.51
CA ALA A 212 15.64 4.48 0.44
C ALA A 212 16.46 3.59 1.41
N GLU A 213 15.94 3.29 2.60
CA GLU A 213 16.56 2.34 3.54
C GLU A 213 16.75 0.95 2.91
N VAL A 214 15.70 0.43 2.24
CA VAL A 214 15.77 -0.88 1.55
C VAL A 214 16.80 -0.87 0.42
N VAL A 215 16.79 0.17 -0.41
CA VAL A 215 17.75 0.31 -1.51
C VAL A 215 19.18 0.43 -0.97
N ALA A 216 19.40 1.21 0.10
CA ALA A 216 20.72 1.37 0.71
C ALA A 216 21.23 0.04 1.31
N ALA A 217 20.38 -0.70 2.03
CA ALA A 217 20.73 -2.00 2.59
C ALA A 217 21.12 -3.00 1.49
N ALA A 218 20.41 -2.99 0.37
CA ALA A 218 20.73 -3.83 -0.77
C ALA A 218 21.99 -3.40 -1.51
N ALA A 219 22.24 -2.09 -1.65
CA ALA A 219 23.46 -1.58 -2.25
C ALA A 219 24.68 -2.02 -1.43
N ALA A 220 24.58 -1.98 -0.10
CA ALA A 220 25.61 -2.47 0.79
C ALA A 220 25.85 -3.98 0.66
N LYS A 221 24.79 -4.77 0.45
CA LYS A 221 24.88 -6.24 0.41
C LYS A 221 25.25 -6.81 -0.97
N TYR A 222 24.73 -6.23 -2.04
CA TYR A 222 24.80 -6.79 -3.40
C TYR A 222 25.51 -5.86 -4.40
N GLY A 223 25.78 -4.60 -4.04
CA GLY A 223 26.34 -3.59 -4.92
C GLY A 223 25.28 -2.66 -5.54
N ALA A 224 25.69 -1.44 -5.87
CA ALA A 224 24.78 -0.37 -6.31
C ALA A 224 23.97 -0.73 -7.57
N GLN A 225 24.56 -1.44 -8.53
CA GLN A 225 23.84 -1.82 -9.76
C GLN A 225 22.67 -2.78 -9.52
N PHE A 226 22.73 -3.59 -8.47
CA PHE A 226 21.66 -4.54 -8.14
C PHE A 226 20.59 -3.92 -7.24
N ALA A 227 20.96 -2.93 -6.43
CA ALA A 227 20.03 -2.23 -5.55
C ALA A 227 18.94 -1.47 -6.30
N LEU A 228 19.29 -0.86 -7.44
CA LEU A 228 18.33 -0.15 -8.30
C LEU A 228 17.29 -1.08 -8.95
N ALA A 229 17.55 -2.40 -8.99
CA ALA A 229 16.62 -3.38 -9.51
C ALA A 229 15.63 -3.91 -8.46
N ILE A 230 15.77 -3.51 -7.19
CA ILE A 230 14.85 -3.94 -6.14
C ILE A 230 13.49 -3.27 -6.33
N PRO A 231 12.41 -4.06 -6.46
CA PRO A 231 11.09 -3.50 -6.58
C PRO A 231 10.71 -2.84 -5.26
N THR A 232 10.49 -1.53 -5.32
CA THR A 232 9.92 -0.73 -4.23
C THR A 232 8.71 0.03 -4.76
N PRO A 233 7.68 0.28 -3.93
CA PRO A 233 6.59 1.19 -4.23
C PRO A 233 7.09 2.54 -4.77
N ILE A 234 6.53 2.95 -5.91
CA ILE A 234 6.75 4.26 -6.49
C ILE A 234 5.84 5.25 -5.75
N VAL A 235 6.46 6.20 -5.04
CA VAL A 235 5.76 7.19 -4.22
C VAL A 235 5.69 8.54 -4.94
N LYS A 236 4.49 8.94 -5.34
CA LYS A 236 4.23 10.20 -6.05
C LYS A 236 3.41 11.14 -5.17
N LEU A 237 3.78 12.41 -5.15
CA LEU A 237 3.01 13.49 -4.56
C LEU A 237 2.80 14.54 -5.63
N HIS A 238 1.54 14.85 -5.94
CA HIS A 238 1.18 15.91 -6.85
C HIS A 238 0.41 16.98 -6.08
N VAL A 239 0.88 18.22 -6.20
CA VAL A 239 0.27 19.37 -5.55
C VAL A 239 -0.66 20.06 -6.54
N LEU A 240 -1.94 20.11 -6.20
CA LEU A 240 -2.97 20.76 -7.02
C LEU A 240 -3.03 22.24 -6.65
N SER A 241 -2.64 23.11 -7.58
CA SER A 241 -2.58 24.55 -7.31
C SER A 241 -3.98 25.15 -7.12
N GLY A 242 -4.19 25.88 -6.02
CA GLY A 242 -5.45 26.52 -5.68
C GLY A 242 -6.57 25.57 -5.23
N ALA A 243 -6.36 24.25 -5.30
CA ALA A 243 -7.36 23.28 -4.89
C ALA A 243 -7.49 23.24 -3.36
N THR A 244 -8.72 22.96 -2.91
CA THR A 244 -9.10 22.88 -1.49
C THR A 244 -9.68 21.50 -1.18
N HIS A 245 -9.95 21.22 0.10
CA HIS A 245 -10.47 19.93 0.58
C HIS A 245 -11.72 19.42 -0.15
N THR A 246 -12.60 20.34 -0.53
CA THR A 246 -13.93 20.08 -1.09
C THR A 246 -14.00 20.36 -2.58
N THR A 247 -12.88 20.74 -3.22
CA THR A 247 -12.81 20.77 -4.68
C THR A 247 -13.32 19.41 -5.16
N PRO A 248 -14.40 19.36 -5.97
CA PRO A 248 -15.05 18.09 -6.30
C PRO A 248 -14.03 17.22 -7.03
N ILE A 249 -13.55 16.19 -6.36
CA ILE A 249 -12.59 15.27 -6.95
C ILE A 249 -13.33 14.03 -7.43
N VAL A 250 -14.31 13.52 -6.65
CA VAL A 250 -15.08 12.31 -7.01
C VAL A 250 -16.17 12.61 -8.03
N GLU A 251 -16.97 13.67 -7.86
CA GLU A 251 -18.01 14.05 -8.84
C GLU A 251 -17.39 14.41 -10.19
N ASP A 252 -16.19 14.98 -10.17
CA ASP A 252 -15.54 15.49 -11.37
C ASP A 252 -14.78 14.40 -12.14
N MET A 253 -14.46 13.26 -11.49
CA MET A 253 -14.08 12.01 -12.14
C MET A 253 -15.18 11.48 -13.07
N LEU A 254 -16.45 11.67 -12.71
CA LEU A 254 -17.59 11.24 -13.51
C LEU A 254 -17.85 12.20 -14.67
N THR A 255 -17.48 13.48 -14.54
CA THR A 255 -17.67 14.47 -15.62
C THR A 255 -16.44 14.67 -16.52
N GLY A 256 -15.26 14.17 -16.11
CA GLY A 256 -14.02 14.23 -16.87
C GLY A 256 -13.38 15.62 -16.93
N ARG A 257 -13.76 16.55 -16.03
CA ARG A 257 -13.34 17.96 -16.07
C ARG A 257 -12.33 18.36 -14.98
N SER A 258 -11.89 17.41 -14.14
CA SER A 258 -10.87 17.64 -13.11
C SER A 258 -9.46 17.21 -13.52
N GLU A 259 -8.46 18.01 -13.16
CA GLU A 259 -7.03 17.65 -13.22
C GLU A 259 -6.75 16.33 -12.49
N THR A 260 -7.41 16.10 -11.34
CA THR A 260 -7.27 14.84 -10.60
C THR A 260 -7.77 13.65 -11.41
N ALA A 261 -8.88 13.85 -12.14
CA ALA A 261 -9.41 12.81 -13.00
C ALA A 261 -8.51 12.48 -14.18
N ALA A 262 -7.90 13.50 -14.77
CA ALA A 262 -6.92 13.31 -15.81
C ALA A 262 -5.72 12.48 -15.30
N LEU A 263 -5.22 12.75 -14.09
CA LEU A 263 -4.10 12.01 -13.50
C LEU A 263 -4.44 10.54 -13.22
N ILE A 264 -5.61 10.25 -12.66
CA ILE A 264 -6.04 8.88 -12.36
C ILE A 264 -6.28 8.09 -13.66
N VAL A 265 -6.95 8.71 -14.64
CA VAL A 265 -7.15 8.10 -15.97
C VAL A 265 -5.82 7.88 -16.69
N ALA A 266 -4.88 8.81 -16.59
CA ALA A 266 -3.54 8.67 -17.18
C ALA A 266 -2.76 7.51 -16.54
N LEU A 267 -2.83 7.37 -15.20
CA LEU A 267 -2.24 6.24 -14.49
C LEU A 267 -2.80 4.91 -14.99
N ALA A 268 -4.12 4.77 -15.04
CA ALA A 268 -4.76 3.54 -15.49
C ALA A 268 -4.49 3.21 -16.97
N LYS A 269 -4.45 4.24 -17.85
CA LYS A 269 -4.06 4.08 -19.25
C LYS A 269 -2.62 3.60 -19.38
N LYS A 270 -1.70 4.16 -18.60
CA LYS A 270 -0.31 3.74 -18.58
C LYS A 270 -0.18 2.29 -18.15
N ASP A 271 -0.86 1.87 -17.07
CA ASP A 271 -0.83 0.48 -16.63
C ASP A 271 -1.37 -0.48 -17.70
N ALA A 272 -2.44 -0.10 -18.41
CA ALA A 272 -2.98 -0.90 -19.50
C ALA A 272 -2.02 -1.03 -20.69
N GLN A 273 -1.24 0.02 -20.98
CA GLN A 273 -0.18 -0.01 -21.98
C GLN A 273 0.97 -0.92 -21.55
N ASP A 274 1.45 -0.76 -20.32
CA ASP A 274 2.53 -1.57 -19.74
C ASP A 274 2.16 -3.07 -19.75
N ASP A 275 0.89 -3.41 -19.45
CA ASP A 275 0.36 -4.78 -19.56
C ASP A 275 0.38 -5.33 -21.00
N ALA A 276 -0.03 -4.51 -21.97
CA ALA A 276 -0.07 -4.90 -23.37
C ALA A 276 1.35 -5.13 -23.91
N GLU A 277 2.31 -4.28 -23.53
CA GLU A 277 3.72 -4.47 -23.85
C GLU A 277 4.30 -5.73 -23.22
N ALA A 278 4.00 -5.99 -21.93
CA ALA A 278 4.45 -7.19 -21.24
C ALA A 278 3.88 -8.46 -21.90
N ALA A 279 2.61 -8.45 -22.32
CA ALA A 279 2.00 -9.54 -23.06
C ALA A 279 2.67 -9.76 -24.43
N ALA A 280 2.93 -8.68 -25.17
CA ALA A 280 3.62 -8.75 -26.46
C ALA A 280 5.06 -9.31 -26.33
N ARG A 281 5.79 -8.91 -25.28
CA ARG A 281 7.13 -9.46 -24.98
C ARG A 281 7.09 -10.97 -24.72
N ARG A 282 6.11 -11.45 -23.94
CA ARG A 282 5.92 -12.89 -23.67
C ARG A 282 5.59 -13.69 -24.93
N GLN A 283 4.80 -13.12 -25.85
CA GLN A 283 4.50 -13.77 -27.12
C GLN A 283 5.74 -13.86 -28.01
N ARG A 284 6.58 -12.81 -28.06
CA ARG A 284 7.85 -12.82 -28.81
C ARG A 284 8.86 -13.81 -28.24
N SER A 285 8.95 -13.95 -26.92
CA SER A 285 9.84 -14.94 -26.30
C SER A 285 9.39 -16.38 -26.55
N ASN A 286 8.08 -16.64 -26.54
CA ASN A 286 7.53 -17.98 -26.81
C ASN A 286 7.54 -18.35 -28.29
N GLY A 287 7.58 -17.38 -29.20
CA GLY A 287 7.69 -17.60 -30.66
C GLY A 287 9.11 -17.87 -31.16
N ARG A 288 10.13 -17.76 -30.30
CA ARG A 288 11.52 -18.11 -30.63
C ARG A 288 11.72 -19.61 -30.35
N SER A 289 11.52 -20.45 -31.36
CA SER A 289 12.02 -21.84 -31.30
C SER A 289 13.51 -21.80 -30.95
N PRO A 290 14.02 -22.63 -30.03
CA PRO A 290 15.45 -22.67 -29.76
C PRO A 290 16.17 -22.94 -31.08
N SER A 291 17.05 -22.03 -31.49
CA SER A 291 17.95 -22.30 -32.60
C SER A 291 18.74 -23.58 -32.25
N PRO A 292 19.05 -24.44 -33.24
CA PRO A 292 19.89 -25.60 -32.98
C PRO A 292 21.18 -25.09 -32.34
N ARG A 293 21.47 -25.53 -31.11
CA ARG A 293 22.75 -25.22 -30.45
C ARG A 293 23.86 -25.70 -31.38
N GLN A 294 24.51 -24.79 -32.10
CA GLN A 294 25.81 -25.08 -32.65
C GLN A 294 26.73 -25.30 -31.46
N HIS A 295 27.14 -26.55 -31.26
CA HIS A 295 28.18 -26.91 -30.32
C HIS A 295 29.48 -26.24 -30.76
N VAL A 296 29.76 -25.07 -30.18
CA VAL A 296 31.10 -24.48 -30.24
C VAL A 296 31.83 -24.97 -28.99
N ASN A 297 32.77 -25.89 -29.19
CA ASN A 297 33.73 -26.30 -28.16
C ASN A 297 34.62 -25.09 -27.83
N PHE A 298 34.54 -24.58 -26.60
CA PHE A 298 35.54 -23.66 -26.07
C PHE A 298 36.60 -24.45 -25.30
N PRO A 299 37.90 -24.29 -25.62
CA PRO A 299 38.96 -24.81 -24.77
C PRO A 299 39.07 -23.95 -23.50
N ALA A 300 39.41 -24.61 -22.39
CA ALA A 300 39.53 -24.00 -21.08
C ALA A 300 40.70 -23.01 -21.02
N GLY A 301 40.42 -21.75 -20.72
CA GLY A 301 41.42 -20.76 -20.30
C GLY A 301 41.25 -19.37 -20.89
N LEU A 302 41.24 -18.38 -19.99
CA LEU A 302 41.37 -16.93 -20.18
C LEU A 302 40.11 -16.07 -20.37
N ARG A 303 40.13 -15.01 -19.54
CA ARG A 303 39.26 -13.86 -19.39
C ARG A 303 39.41 -12.91 -20.58
N HIS A 304 38.33 -12.27 -21.04
CA HIS A 304 38.10 -10.82 -20.94
C HIS A 304 36.82 -10.39 -21.68
N ALA A 305 36.36 -9.21 -21.26
CA ALA A 305 35.21 -8.40 -21.65
C ALA A 305 34.71 -8.48 -23.10
N ASP A 306 33.39 -8.30 -23.24
CA ASP A 306 32.87 -7.53 -24.37
C ASP A 306 31.78 -6.55 -23.87
N GLU A 307 32.05 -5.28 -24.15
CA GLU A 307 31.22 -4.10 -23.88
C GLU A 307 30.27 -3.90 -25.07
N GLY A 308 29.00 -3.57 -24.83
CA GLY A 308 28.11 -3.29 -25.96
C GLY A 308 26.64 -3.05 -25.64
N SER A 309 26.31 -2.03 -24.84
CA SER A 309 25.13 -1.20 -25.12
C SER A 309 25.28 0.16 -24.46
N SER A 310 25.32 1.19 -25.30
CA SER A 310 25.64 2.58 -25.00
C SER A 310 24.72 3.26 -23.98
N ALA A 311 25.32 4.10 -23.14
CA ALA A 311 24.69 5.01 -22.16
C ALA A 311 23.75 6.09 -22.75
N ALA A 312 23.33 5.97 -24.00
CA ALA A 312 22.41 6.91 -24.67
C ALA A 312 20.93 6.63 -24.37
N ASP A 313 20.57 5.39 -24.00
CA ASP A 313 19.17 5.01 -23.76
C ASP A 313 18.65 5.41 -22.36
N ALA A 314 19.55 5.65 -21.40
CA ALA A 314 19.18 6.04 -20.04
C ALA A 314 18.78 7.53 -19.91
N ALA A 315 19.22 8.38 -20.84
CA ALA A 315 18.93 9.82 -20.81
C ALA A 315 17.58 10.19 -21.44
N ALA A 316 16.95 9.28 -22.19
CA ALA A 316 15.70 9.57 -22.93
C ALA A 316 14.42 9.43 -22.08
N LEU A 317 14.50 8.80 -20.90
CA LEU A 317 13.34 8.59 -20.02
C LEU A 317 13.07 9.74 -19.02
N ASP A 318 14.01 10.68 -18.89
CA ASP A 318 13.92 11.80 -17.93
C ASP A 318 13.33 13.09 -18.57
N ALA A 319 13.32 13.18 -19.90
CA ALA A 319 12.92 14.40 -20.61
C ALA A 319 11.40 14.55 -20.84
N SER A 320 10.58 13.54 -20.54
CA SER A 320 9.14 13.59 -20.83
C SER A 320 8.26 14.17 -19.71
N PHE A 321 8.85 14.56 -18.56
CA PHE A 321 8.09 15.06 -17.40
C PHE A 321 8.63 16.36 -16.77
N THR A 322 9.75 16.90 -17.25
CA THR A 322 10.39 18.11 -16.70
C THR A 322 9.81 19.43 -17.22
N GLY A 323 8.70 19.41 -17.96
CA GLY A 323 8.10 20.61 -18.55
C GLY A 323 7.33 21.53 -17.59
N LEU A 324 6.97 21.09 -16.38
CA LEU A 324 6.04 21.82 -15.49
C LEU A 324 6.31 21.54 -13.99
N ALA A 325 7.53 21.76 -13.50
CA ALA A 325 7.75 21.89 -12.06
C ALA A 325 9.06 22.65 -11.78
N GLY A 326 8.95 23.86 -11.24
CA GLY A 326 10.10 24.59 -10.72
C GLY A 326 10.70 23.85 -9.52
N SER A 327 12.01 23.63 -9.57
CA SER A 327 12.82 23.05 -8.48
C SER A 327 12.75 23.91 -7.23
N MET A 328 12.34 23.34 -6.09
CA MET A 328 12.64 23.88 -4.76
C MET A 328 13.32 22.80 -3.92
N THR A 329 14.58 23.06 -3.58
CA THR A 329 15.42 22.28 -2.67
C THR A 329 15.02 22.57 -1.22
N LEU A 330 14.75 21.52 -0.43
CA LEU A 330 14.52 21.59 1.02
C LEU A 330 15.82 21.93 1.75
N THR A 331 15.81 22.94 2.63
CA THR A 331 16.95 23.39 3.43
C THR A 331 17.12 22.56 4.71
N ALA A 332 18.33 22.58 5.27
CA ALA A 332 18.78 21.74 6.40
C ALA A 332 18.00 21.93 7.72
N GLU A 333 17.13 22.93 7.85
CA GLU A 333 16.37 23.21 9.07
C GLU A 333 15.27 22.15 9.35
N THR A 334 14.73 21.48 8.33
CA THR A 334 13.75 20.39 8.50
C THR A 334 14.33 19.12 9.14
N ALA A 335 15.64 18.91 9.08
CA ALA A 335 16.28 17.72 9.66
C ALA A 335 16.44 17.82 11.20
N ALA A 336 16.53 19.03 11.75
CA ALA A 336 16.75 19.24 13.18
C ALA A 336 15.48 19.01 14.03
N ALA A 337 14.29 19.19 13.46
CA ALA A 337 13.01 18.98 14.15
C ALA A 337 12.70 17.49 14.44
N LEU A 338 13.31 16.56 13.70
CA LEU A 338 13.08 15.11 13.85
C LEU A 338 13.79 14.47 15.05
N GLN A 339 14.86 15.08 15.59
CA GLN A 339 15.62 14.48 16.70
C GLN A 339 15.03 14.75 18.10
N LEU A 340 14.11 15.71 18.24
CA LEU A 340 13.56 16.09 19.55
C LEU A 340 12.34 15.27 19.99
N THR A 341 11.71 14.51 19.09
CA THR A 341 10.47 13.77 19.40
C THR A 341 10.69 12.33 19.87
N LEU A 342 11.88 11.75 19.65
CA LEU A 342 12.15 10.32 19.92
C LEU A 342 12.69 10.01 21.33
N GLY A 343 12.74 11.00 22.22
CA GLY A 343 13.37 10.84 23.54
C GLY A 343 12.40 10.98 24.71
N ARG A 344 11.53 9.98 24.94
CA ARG A 344 11.01 9.54 26.27
C ARG A 344 9.71 8.73 26.12
N ASN A 345 9.74 7.43 26.45
CA ASN A 345 9.02 6.86 27.60
C ASN A 345 9.11 5.32 27.61
N ALA A 346 9.50 4.78 28.75
CA ALA A 346 9.35 3.36 29.11
C ALA A 346 7.95 3.11 29.71
N PRO A 347 7.40 1.88 29.64
CA PRO A 347 5.98 1.63 29.93
C PRO A 347 5.72 1.32 31.40
N SER A 348 4.53 1.70 31.90
CA SER A 348 3.93 1.10 33.10
C SER A 348 2.64 0.36 32.72
N THR A 349 2.50 -0.82 33.31
CA THR A 349 1.43 -1.79 33.09
C THR A 349 0.20 -1.47 33.94
N ALA A 350 -1.00 -1.67 33.38
CA ALA A 350 -2.19 -2.01 34.15
C ALA A 350 -3.25 -2.66 33.23
N ALA A 351 -3.62 -3.87 33.60
CA ALA A 351 -4.58 -4.76 32.95
C ALA A 351 -6.05 -4.41 33.25
N GLY A 352 -6.95 -4.90 32.40
CA GLY A 352 -8.39 -4.94 32.68
C GLY A 352 -9.21 -5.26 31.43
N GLY A 353 -9.44 -6.54 31.16
CA GLY A 353 -10.25 -7.02 30.05
C GLY A 353 -11.76 -6.96 30.31
N THR A 354 -12.54 -7.13 29.23
CA THR A 354 -13.74 -8.01 29.16
C THR A 354 -14.16 -8.11 27.69
N GLY A 355 -14.21 -9.34 27.18
CA GLY A 355 -14.61 -9.65 25.81
C GLY A 355 -16.12 -9.81 25.67
N HIS A 356 -16.66 -9.37 24.53
CA HIS A 356 -17.98 -9.75 24.06
C HIS A 356 -17.97 -10.02 22.55
N HIS A 357 -18.10 -11.29 22.20
CA HIS A 357 -18.37 -11.76 20.84
C HIS A 357 -19.81 -11.41 20.44
N HIS A 358 -19.97 -10.72 19.30
CA HIS A 358 -21.25 -10.64 18.59
C HIS A 358 -21.07 -10.95 17.11
N ARG A 359 -21.75 -12.01 16.65
CA ARG A 359 -21.92 -12.38 15.24
C ARG A 359 -22.59 -11.24 14.45
N ALA A 360 -21.96 -10.82 13.35
CA ALA A 360 -22.49 -9.83 12.41
C ALA A 360 -23.66 -10.39 11.57
N PRO A 361 -24.71 -9.60 11.27
CA PRO A 361 -25.72 -9.96 10.29
C PRO A 361 -25.31 -9.55 8.86
N ALA A 362 -25.75 -10.33 7.88
CA ALA A 362 -25.41 -10.19 6.47
C ALA A 362 -25.79 -8.82 5.85
N LEU A 363 -24.80 -8.15 5.24
CA LEU A 363 -24.96 -6.97 4.40
C LEU A 363 -25.79 -7.27 3.15
N LYS A 364 -26.89 -6.52 2.95
CA LYS A 364 -27.70 -6.55 1.72
C LYS A 364 -27.24 -5.45 0.77
N PHE A 365 -26.50 -5.80 -0.28
CA PHE A 365 -26.13 -4.88 -1.36
C PHE A 365 -27.20 -4.85 -2.48
N ARG A 366 -27.56 -3.66 -2.94
CA ARG A 366 -28.28 -3.44 -4.20
C ARG A 366 -27.34 -2.74 -5.20
N PRO A 367 -26.92 -3.39 -6.29
CA PRO A 367 -26.10 -2.73 -7.31
C PRO A 367 -26.97 -1.81 -8.18
N LEU A 368 -26.61 -0.52 -8.25
CA LEU A 368 -27.12 0.41 -9.25
C LEU A 368 -26.29 0.25 -10.54
N LEU A 369 -26.84 -0.50 -11.50
CA LEU A 369 -26.27 -0.66 -12.85
C LEU A 369 -26.76 0.49 -13.75
N TRP A 370 -25.87 1.40 -14.12
CA TRP A 370 -26.14 2.38 -15.18
C TRP A 370 -25.39 1.97 -16.46
N ARG A 371 -26.15 1.64 -17.51
CA ARG A 371 -25.62 1.38 -18.86
C ARG A 371 -25.60 2.68 -19.65
N TRP A 372 -24.47 3.01 -20.26
CA TRP A 372 -24.36 4.10 -21.22
C TRP A 372 -24.65 3.56 -22.63
N GLN A 373 -25.74 4.02 -23.25
CA GLN A 373 -25.98 3.88 -24.69
C GLN A 373 -25.68 5.24 -25.34
N ALA A 374 -24.61 5.29 -26.12
CA ALA A 374 -24.34 6.42 -26.99
C ALA A 374 -25.36 6.42 -28.13
N SER A 375 -26.27 7.40 -28.13
CA SER A 375 -27.04 7.73 -29.33
C SER A 375 -26.11 8.48 -30.28
N LEU A 376 -25.68 7.81 -31.35
CA LEU A 376 -25.19 8.47 -32.56
C LEU A 376 -26.37 9.18 -33.21
N ALA A 377 -26.34 10.50 -33.25
CA ALA A 377 -27.10 11.29 -34.21
C ALA A 377 -26.14 12.27 -34.89
N SER A 378 -26.26 12.25 -36.22
CA SER A 378 -25.50 12.91 -37.29
C SER A 378 -25.18 14.38 -37.10
#